data_AF-A0A833GYB9-F1
#
_entry.id   AF-A0A833GYB9-F1
#
_cell.length_a   1.000
_cell.length_b   1.000
_cell.length_c   1.000
_cell.angle_alpha   90.00
_cell.angle_beta   90.00
_cell.angle_gamma   90.00
#
_symmetry.space_group_name_H-M   'P 1'
#
loop_
_entity.id
_entity.type
_entity.pdbx_description
1 polymer ?
#
loop_
_entity_poly.entity_id
_entity_poly.type
_entity_poly.pdbx_seq_one_letter_code
_entity_poly.pdbx_strand_id
1 'polypeptide(L)'
;MNEIFSEFIRTKEGFFSDHSHGDSYRCSATLKDGTFLPCVILRDIGRYLNEIIPRLNALDKRKSFFSKKHTNDNYENILKLYLTSGNRINNYDIKSLTKSKFAMPESLLNSIEGETTMGWTGFVLEMHDGSIFQYGTTYLVQFFDIPEKYSFEDVMKVHNHSYLNAANKIVRLQEGFMDIPDDYDISNTYRERPFFDCYVDLN
;
A
#
# COMPACT_ATOMS: atom_id res chain seq x y z
N MET A 1 -1.17 10.05 22.10
CA MET A 1 -0.43 9.00 21.37
C MET A 1 0.30 8.08 22.35
N ASN A 2 0.26 6.75 22.16
CA ASN A 2 1.02 5.77 22.97
C ASN A 2 2.52 5.83 22.60
N GLU A 3 3.42 5.72 23.59
CA GLU A 3 4.88 5.88 23.47
C GLU A 3 5.48 5.07 22.31
N ILE A 4 5.03 3.82 22.14
CA ILE A 4 5.47 2.92 21.05
C ILE A 4 5.33 3.57 19.66
N PHE A 5 4.19 4.24 19.42
CA PHE A 5 3.95 4.88 18.13
C PHE A 5 4.78 6.14 17.99
N SER A 6 4.87 6.97 19.03
CA SER A 6 5.68 8.19 19.03
C SER A 6 7.16 7.89 18.77
N GLU A 7 7.71 6.86 19.39
CA GLU A 7 9.09 6.41 19.18
C GLU A 7 9.32 5.98 17.74
N PHE A 8 8.45 5.13 17.19
CA PHE A 8 8.57 4.67 15.82
C PHE A 8 8.45 5.82 14.81
N ILE A 9 7.43 6.68 14.95
CA ILE A 9 7.19 7.82 14.05
C ILE A 9 8.39 8.78 13.99
N ARG A 10 9.08 8.98 15.12
CA ARG A 10 10.28 9.83 15.20
C ARG A 10 11.44 9.33 14.34
N THR A 11 11.53 8.01 14.10
CA THR A 11 12.58 7.44 13.23
C THR A 11 12.41 7.84 11.77
N LYS A 12 11.20 8.25 11.35
CA LYS A 12 10.82 8.47 9.94
C LYS A 12 10.99 7.24 9.03
N GLU A 13 11.24 6.07 9.60
CA GLU A 13 11.32 4.83 8.83
C GLU A 13 9.97 4.45 8.24
N GLY A 14 9.99 4.08 6.95
CA GLY A 14 8.77 3.70 6.23
C GLY A 14 7.76 4.82 6.01
N PHE A 15 8.13 6.07 6.30
CA PHE A 15 7.32 7.25 5.97
C PHE A 15 6.97 7.25 4.48
N PHE A 16 5.76 7.72 4.18
CA PHE A 16 5.35 8.11 2.84
C PHE A 16 4.16 9.09 2.92
N SER A 17 4.04 9.95 1.92
CA SER A 17 2.87 10.78 1.74
C SER A 17 1.79 10.04 0.93
N ASP A 18 0.67 9.73 1.55
CA ASP A 18 -0.49 9.13 0.88
C ASP A 18 -1.45 10.26 0.42
N HIS A 19 -1.77 10.32 -0.87
CA HIS A 19 -2.69 11.34 -1.37
C HIS A 19 -4.10 11.23 -0.77
N SER A 20 -4.54 10.03 -0.41
CA SER A 20 -5.85 9.78 0.20
C SER A 20 -5.81 9.91 1.72
N HIS A 21 -4.76 9.38 2.35
CA HIS A 21 -4.71 9.27 3.82
C HIS A 21 -3.75 10.24 4.52
N GLY A 22 -3.02 11.05 3.77
CA GLY A 22 -1.98 11.95 4.28
C GLY A 22 -0.73 11.19 4.73
N ASP A 23 0.05 11.85 5.58
CA ASP A 23 1.28 11.28 6.15
C ASP A 23 1.01 9.94 6.83
N SER A 24 1.72 8.91 6.38
CA SER A 24 1.54 7.53 6.80
C SER A 24 2.89 6.85 6.99
N TYR A 25 2.91 5.76 7.78
CA TYR A 25 4.16 5.04 8.09
C TYR A 25 3.98 3.54 7.87
N ARG A 26 4.84 2.95 7.03
CA ARG A 26 4.87 1.52 6.75
C ARG A 26 5.83 0.80 7.69
N CYS A 27 5.34 -0.23 8.35
CA CYS A 27 6.07 -0.92 9.41
C CYS A 27 5.68 -2.40 9.48
N SER A 28 6.42 -3.14 10.29
CA SER A 28 5.99 -4.42 10.83
C SER A 28 5.55 -4.23 12.28
N ALA A 29 4.55 -4.98 12.71
CA ALA A 29 4.04 -4.94 14.07
C ALA A 29 4.12 -6.32 14.71
N THR A 30 4.50 -6.37 15.98
CA THR A 30 4.28 -7.54 16.84
C THR A 30 3.11 -7.23 17.76
N LEU A 31 2.10 -8.09 17.78
CA LEU A 31 0.95 -7.97 18.66
C LEU A 31 1.26 -8.51 20.06
N LYS A 32 0.43 -8.16 21.04
CA LYS A 32 0.59 -8.58 22.44
C LYS A 32 0.48 -10.10 22.64
N ASP A 33 -0.24 -10.79 21.76
CA ASP A 33 -0.35 -12.25 21.73
C ASP A 33 0.86 -12.95 21.06
N GLY A 34 1.81 -12.18 20.51
CA GLY A 34 2.99 -12.68 19.81
C GLY A 34 2.82 -12.82 18.29
N THR A 35 1.64 -12.54 17.74
CA THR A 35 1.42 -12.55 16.28
C THR A 35 2.29 -11.48 15.61
N PHE A 36 3.03 -11.87 14.57
CA PHE A 36 3.85 -10.96 13.78
C PHE A 36 3.16 -10.59 12.46
N LEU A 37 2.99 -9.29 12.23
CA LEU A 37 2.41 -8.73 11.03
C LEU A 37 3.49 -7.97 10.24
N PRO A 38 3.96 -8.49 9.10
CA PRO A 38 5.09 -7.89 8.38
C PRO A 38 4.73 -6.60 7.66
N CYS A 39 3.46 -6.40 7.33
CA CYS A 39 2.97 -5.30 6.50
C CYS A 39 1.83 -4.57 7.22
N VAL A 40 2.16 -3.46 7.88
CA VAL A 40 1.22 -2.61 8.62
C VAL A 40 1.42 -1.15 8.23
N ILE A 41 0.32 -0.43 8.02
CA ILE A 41 0.34 1.02 7.78
C ILE A 41 -0.25 1.73 8.98
N LEU A 42 0.53 2.61 9.59
CA LEU A 42 0.03 3.58 10.56
C LEU A 42 -0.57 4.74 9.80
N ARG A 43 -1.85 5.01 10.03
CA ARG A 43 -2.60 6.10 9.37
C ARG A 43 -3.18 7.04 10.40
N ASP A 44 -3.21 8.33 10.08
CA ASP A 44 -3.90 9.32 10.89
C ASP A 44 -5.42 9.06 10.86
N ILE A 45 -6.01 8.86 12.04
CA ILE A 45 -7.46 8.76 12.18
C ILE A 45 -8.16 10.07 11.81
N GLY A 46 -7.51 11.23 12.03
CA GLY A 46 -8.08 12.54 11.72
C GLY A 46 -8.44 12.69 10.24
N ARG A 47 -7.53 12.29 9.34
CA ARG A 47 -7.78 12.26 7.90
C ARG A 47 -8.92 11.32 7.51
N TYR A 48 -8.96 10.11 8.08
CA TYR A 48 -10.05 9.17 7.82
C TYR A 48 -11.42 9.73 8.24
N LEU A 49 -11.49 10.39 9.40
CA LEU A 49 -12.71 11.04 9.88
C LEU A 49 -13.15 12.21 8.98
N ASN A 50 -12.19 12.98 8.46
CA ASN A 50 -12.46 14.09 7.54
C ASN A 50 -13.09 13.63 6.22
N GLU A 51 -12.89 12.38 5.79
CA GLU A 51 -13.56 11.84 4.61
C GLU A 51 -14.96 11.31 4.92
N ILE A 52 -15.13 10.65 6.07
CA ILE A 52 -16.36 9.95 6.42
C ILE A 52 -17.45 10.92 6.87
N ILE A 53 -17.12 11.85 7.78
CA ILE A 53 -18.11 12.75 8.38
C ILE A 53 -18.88 13.55 7.33
N PRO A 54 -18.25 14.17 6.31
CA PRO A 54 -18.98 14.87 5.26
C PRO A 54 -19.91 13.97 4.45
N ARG A 55 -19.49 12.73 4.14
CA ARG A 55 -20.31 11.74 3.42
C ARG A 55 -21.54 11.35 4.24
N LEU A 56 -21.38 11.10 5.53
CA LEU A 56 -22.49 10.82 6.44
C LEU A 56 -23.45 12.02 6.53
N ASN A 57 -22.93 13.23 6.72
CA ASN A 57 -23.73 14.47 6.80
C ASN A 57 -24.51 14.76 5.50
N ALA A 58 -23.94 14.45 4.34
CA ALA A 58 -24.60 14.64 3.05
C ALA A 58 -25.83 13.71 2.89
N LEU A 59 -25.78 12.49 3.44
CA LEU A 59 -26.91 11.56 3.46
C LEU A 59 -28.03 12.05 4.38
N ASP A 60 -27.66 12.60 5.54
CA ASP A 60 -28.63 13.15 6.48
C ASP A 60 -29.34 14.40 5.93
N LYS A 61 -28.65 15.24 5.15
CA LYS A 61 -29.29 16.37 4.45
C LYS A 61 -30.24 15.92 3.33
N ARG A 62 -29.92 14.82 2.62
CA ARG A 62 -30.81 14.25 1.57
C ARG A 62 -32.05 13.55 2.12
N LYS A 63 -32.03 13.07 3.38
CA LYS A 63 -33.24 12.61 4.09
C LYS A 63 -34.33 13.69 4.20
N SER A 64 -33.97 14.96 4.11
CA SER A 64 -34.93 16.08 4.22
C SER A 64 -35.68 16.39 2.93
N PHE A 65 -35.25 15.89 1.76
CA PHE A 65 -35.82 16.26 0.45
C PHE A 65 -36.54 15.12 -0.29
N PHE A 66 -36.26 13.85 0.00
CA PHE A 66 -36.91 12.72 -0.66
C PHE A 66 -37.41 11.68 0.35
N SER A 67 -38.63 11.19 0.12
CA SER A 67 -39.48 10.40 1.02
C SER A 67 -38.80 9.24 1.78
N LYS A 68 -39.34 8.95 2.96
CA LYS A 68 -38.97 7.94 3.98
C LYS A 68 -38.82 6.46 3.51
N LYS A 69 -38.83 6.13 2.22
CA LYS A 69 -38.87 4.74 1.73
C LYS A 69 -37.55 4.15 1.21
N HIS A 70 -36.50 4.95 1.00
CA HIS A 70 -35.22 4.46 0.44
C HIS A 70 -33.95 4.99 1.15
N THR A 71 -34.07 5.57 2.34
CA THR A 71 -32.97 6.33 2.96
C THR A 71 -32.18 5.59 4.04
N ASN A 72 -32.73 4.54 4.66
CA ASN A 72 -32.01 3.77 5.68
C ASN A 72 -30.91 2.88 5.07
N ASP A 73 -31.21 2.23 3.94
CA ASP A 73 -30.29 1.29 3.29
C ASP A 73 -28.98 1.95 2.87
N ASN A 74 -29.00 3.21 2.40
CA ASN A 74 -27.78 3.90 1.95
C ASN A 74 -26.84 4.30 3.10
N TYR A 75 -27.37 4.73 4.25
CA TYR A 75 -26.56 5.07 5.40
C TYR A 75 -25.94 3.82 6.02
N GLU A 76 -26.76 2.77 6.18
CA GLU A 76 -26.31 1.48 6.70
C GLU A 76 -25.28 0.83 5.78
N ASN A 77 -25.45 0.91 4.46
CA ASN A 77 -24.48 0.37 3.49
C ASN A 77 -23.13 1.09 3.54
N ILE A 78 -23.13 2.40 3.76
CA ILE A 78 -21.89 3.18 3.91
C ILE A 78 -21.18 2.82 5.22
N LEU A 79 -21.91 2.73 6.33
CA LEU A 79 -21.32 2.26 7.58
C LEU A 79 -20.83 0.82 7.49
N LYS A 80 -21.60 -0.09 6.88
CA LYS A 80 -21.17 -1.47 6.62
C LYS A 80 -19.86 -1.47 5.85
N LEU A 81 -19.78 -0.74 4.72
CA LEU A 81 -18.55 -0.63 3.96
C LEU A 81 -17.40 -0.15 4.85
N TYR A 82 -17.57 0.92 5.63
CA TYR A 82 -16.50 1.42 6.49
C TYR A 82 -16.15 0.50 7.66
N LEU A 83 -17.08 -0.31 8.17
CA LEU A 83 -16.84 -1.22 9.30
C LEU A 83 -16.27 -2.56 8.86
N THR A 84 -16.63 -3.03 7.66
CA THR A 84 -16.25 -4.36 7.16
C THR A 84 -15.19 -4.32 6.07
N SER A 85 -14.78 -3.14 5.58
CA SER A 85 -13.73 -3.02 4.58
C SER A 85 -12.33 -3.01 5.18
N GLY A 86 -11.43 -3.68 4.45
CA GLY A 86 -10.00 -3.68 4.72
C GLY A 86 -9.59 -4.62 5.84
N ASN A 87 -8.29 -4.84 5.92
CA ASN A 87 -7.66 -5.56 7.00
C ASN A 87 -7.22 -4.54 8.04
N ARG A 88 -7.75 -4.59 9.26
CA ARG A 88 -7.46 -3.61 10.30
C ARG A 88 -7.00 -4.27 11.57
N ILE A 89 -6.13 -3.58 12.29
CA ILE A 89 -5.70 -3.97 13.62
C ILE A 89 -5.94 -2.83 14.60
N ASN A 90 -6.26 -3.17 15.85
CA ASN A 90 -6.43 -2.15 16.87
C ASN A 90 -5.06 -1.72 17.40
N ASN A 91 -4.89 -0.42 17.61
CA ASN A 91 -3.66 0.14 18.14
C ASN A 91 -3.30 -0.39 19.54
N TYR A 92 -4.29 -0.77 20.36
CA TYR A 92 -4.07 -1.30 21.71
C TYR A 92 -3.58 -2.76 21.72
N ASP A 93 -3.69 -3.47 20.60
CA ASP A 93 -3.18 -4.84 20.46
C ASP A 93 -1.69 -4.87 20.10
N ILE A 94 -1.14 -3.73 19.65
CA ILE A 94 0.27 -3.63 19.24
C ILE A 94 1.18 -3.60 20.49
N LYS A 95 2.21 -4.45 20.46
CA LYS A 95 3.26 -4.54 21.47
C LYS A 95 4.52 -3.79 21.05
N SER A 96 4.91 -3.90 19.78
CA SER A 96 6.10 -3.22 19.24
C SER A 96 5.98 -3.00 17.74
N LEU A 97 6.74 -2.04 17.23
CA LEU A 97 6.84 -1.67 15.83
C LEU A 97 8.30 -1.71 15.38
N THR A 98 8.53 -2.17 14.15
CA THR A 98 9.86 -2.18 13.52
C THR A 98 9.74 -1.83 12.05
N LYS A 99 10.87 -1.47 11.41
CA LYS A 99 10.94 -1.32 9.96
C LYS A 99 10.45 -2.59 9.25
N SER A 100 9.62 -2.42 8.22
CA SER A 100 9.22 -3.53 7.37
C SER A 100 10.25 -3.74 6.26
N LYS A 101 10.69 -4.99 6.10
CA LYS A 101 11.53 -5.41 4.96
C LYS A 101 10.81 -5.24 3.61
N PHE A 102 9.48 -5.31 3.61
CA PHE A 102 8.65 -5.27 2.41
C PHE A 102 8.25 -3.84 2.01
N ALA A 103 8.58 -2.84 2.83
CA ALA A 103 8.29 -1.45 2.53
C ALA A 103 9.43 -0.83 1.72
N MET A 104 9.12 -0.48 0.46
CA MET A 104 10.06 0.23 -0.39
C MET A 104 10.27 1.66 0.12
N PRO A 105 11.51 2.16 0.25
CA PRO A 105 11.78 3.56 0.61
C PRO A 105 10.99 4.52 -0.29
N GLU A 106 10.48 5.62 0.27
CA GLU A 106 9.65 6.58 -0.48
C GLU A 106 10.38 7.14 -1.72
N SER A 107 11.68 7.40 -1.62
CA SER A 107 12.50 7.83 -2.76
C SER A 107 12.52 6.83 -3.91
N LEU A 108 12.63 5.53 -3.58
CA LEU A 108 12.61 4.47 -4.57
C LEU A 108 11.20 4.28 -5.14
N LEU A 109 10.17 4.33 -4.30
CA LEU A 109 8.79 4.25 -4.74
C LEU A 109 8.43 5.38 -5.72
N ASN A 110 8.86 6.60 -5.44
CA ASN A 110 8.64 7.77 -6.30
C ASN A 110 9.42 7.71 -7.63
N SER A 111 10.41 6.81 -7.75
CA SER A 111 11.13 6.59 -9.00
C SER A 111 10.44 5.59 -9.94
N ILE A 112 9.44 4.86 -9.45
CA ILE A 112 8.65 3.95 -10.28
C ILE A 112 7.66 4.76 -11.10
N GLU A 113 7.74 4.64 -12.42
CA GLU A 113 6.80 5.26 -13.35
C GLU A 113 5.56 4.38 -13.49
N GLY A 114 4.39 4.98 -13.31
CA GLY A 114 3.10 4.28 -13.35
C GLY A 114 2.57 4.06 -14.77
N GLU A 115 1.67 3.08 -14.89
CA GLU A 115 0.90 2.74 -16.09
C GLU A 115 1.74 2.31 -17.29
N THR A 116 1.96 1.00 -17.43
CA THR A 116 2.44 0.41 -18.69
C THR A 116 1.25 -0.02 -19.52
N THR A 117 0.57 -1.09 -19.14
CA THR A 117 -0.19 -1.92 -20.09
C THR A 117 -1.50 -2.33 -19.45
N MET A 118 -2.65 -1.84 -19.90
CA MET A 118 -3.97 -2.28 -19.41
C MET A 118 -4.15 -2.21 -17.86
N GLY A 119 -3.63 -1.14 -17.22
CA GLY A 119 -3.69 -0.99 -15.76
C GLY A 119 -2.66 -1.84 -14.98
N TRP A 120 -1.73 -2.49 -15.69
CA TRP A 120 -0.52 -3.07 -15.14
C TRP A 120 0.61 -2.05 -15.13
N THR A 121 1.45 -2.09 -14.09
CA THR A 121 2.73 -1.38 -14.05
C THR A 121 3.83 -2.41 -13.82
N GLY A 122 4.67 -2.63 -14.84
CA GLY A 122 5.83 -3.53 -14.76
C GLY A 122 7.16 -2.76 -14.73
N PHE A 123 8.06 -3.18 -13.84
CA PHE A 123 9.39 -2.61 -13.70
C PHE A 123 10.39 -3.68 -13.27
N VAL A 124 11.68 -3.47 -13.55
CA VAL A 124 12.77 -4.35 -13.11
C VAL A 124 13.66 -3.59 -12.13
N LEU A 125 13.99 -4.23 -11.01
CA LEU A 125 14.98 -3.72 -10.06
C LEU A 125 16.30 -4.46 -10.29
N GLU A 126 17.38 -3.69 -10.44
CA GLU A 126 18.75 -4.18 -10.49
C GLU A 126 19.43 -3.89 -9.16
N MET A 127 20.01 -4.92 -8.55
CA MET A 127 20.69 -4.87 -7.27
C MET A 127 22.17 -4.49 -7.45
N HIS A 128 22.84 -4.09 -6.37
CA HIS A 128 24.26 -3.70 -6.40
C HIS A 128 25.21 -4.84 -6.85
N ASP A 129 24.81 -6.11 -6.70
CA ASP A 129 25.57 -7.27 -7.17
C ASP A 129 25.30 -7.63 -8.64
N GLY A 130 24.46 -6.87 -9.34
CA GLY A 130 24.04 -7.10 -10.72
C GLY A 130 22.86 -8.07 -10.86
N SER A 131 22.30 -8.60 -9.76
CA SER A 131 21.09 -9.41 -9.81
C SER A 131 19.89 -8.57 -10.21
N ILE A 132 19.01 -9.13 -11.03
CA ILE A 132 17.83 -8.44 -11.57
C ILE A 132 16.57 -9.20 -11.21
N PHE A 133 15.54 -8.45 -10.83
CA PHE A 133 14.25 -9.01 -10.42
C PHE A 133 13.13 -8.20 -11.03
N GLN A 134 12.18 -8.88 -11.67
CA GLN A 134 11.01 -8.23 -12.24
C GLN A 134 9.89 -8.09 -11.22
N TYR A 135 9.22 -6.95 -11.26
CA TYR A 135 8.12 -6.58 -10.39
C TYR A 135 6.93 -6.16 -11.23
N GLY A 136 5.75 -6.29 -10.65
CA GLY A 136 4.52 -5.86 -11.28
C GLY A 136 3.46 -5.53 -10.26
N THR A 137 2.62 -4.55 -10.53
CA THR A 137 1.51 -4.13 -9.66
C THR A 137 0.31 -3.65 -10.47
N THR A 138 -0.88 -3.79 -9.89
CA THR A 138 -2.10 -3.12 -10.34
C THR A 138 -2.44 -1.94 -9.41
N TYR A 139 -1.45 -1.11 -9.11
CA TYR A 139 -1.53 0.08 -8.25
C TYR A 139 -1.62 -0.15 -6.73
N LEU A 140 -1.27 -1.35 -6.25
CA LEU A 140 -0.99 -1.58 -4.83
C LEU A 140 0.53 -1.50 -4.64
N VAL A 141 1.01 -0.43 -4.00
CA VAL A 141 2.44 -0.09 -3.97
C VAL A 141 3.02 0.04 -2.56
N GLN A 142 2.21 -0.22 -1.54
CA GLN A 142 2.60 0.01 -0.15
C GLN A 142 3.68 -0.98 0.29
N PHE A 143 3.53 -2.25 -0.11
CA PHE A 143 4.48 -3.31 0.20
C PHE A 143 4.68 -4.21 -1.01
N PHE A 144 5.91 -4.67 -1.22
CA PHE A 144 6.27 -5.62 -2.27
C PHE A 144 7.03 -6.80 -1.68
N ASP A 145 6.86 -7.97 -2.27
CA ASP A 145 7.76 -9.09 -2.04
C ASP A 145 9.18 -8.74 -2.47
N ILE A 146 10.16 -9.36 -1.82
CA ILE A 146 11.57 -9.18 -2.14
C ILE A 146 12.31 -10.49 -1.83
N PRO A 147 13.29 -10.90 -2.66
CA PRO A 147 13.99 -12.15 -2.40
C PRO A 147 14.71 -12.16 -1.04
N GLU A 148 14.85 -13.34 -0.43
CA GLU A 148 15.19 -13.50 0.99
C GLU A 148 16.51 -12.81 1.40
N LYS A 149 17.50 -12.77 0.50
CA LYS A 149 18.82 -12.19 0.76
C LYS A 149 18.93 -10.70 0.46
N TYR A 150 17.88 -10.07 -0.06
CA TYR A 150 17.89 -8.67 -0.48
C TYR A 150 16.99 -7.81 0.39
N SER A 151 17.31 -6.53 0.39
CA SER A 151 16.53 -5.40 0.91
C SER A 151 16.36 -4.37 -0.21
N PHE A 152 15.37 -3.48 -0.07
CA PHE A 152 15.20 -2.39 -1.05
C PHE A 152 16.35 -1.36 -1.01
N GLU A 153 17.22 -1.42 0.00
CA GLU A 153 18.44 -0.60 0.06
C GLU A 153 19.54 -1.14 -0.86
N ASP A 154 19.45 -2.41 -1.24
CA ASP A 154 20.38 -3.05 -2.19
C ASP A 154 20.05 -2.72 -3.64
N VAL A 155 18.98 -1.96 -3.91
CA VAL A 155 18.59 -1.55 -5.26
C VAL A 155 19.54 -0.49 -5.78
N MET A 156 20.21 -0.80 -6.87
CA MET A 156 21.11 0.12 -7.58
C MET A 156 20.36 0.91 -8.65
N LYS A 157 19.43 0.27 -9.37
CA LYS A 157 18.74 0.88 -10.51
C LYS A 157 17.33 0.35 -10.70
N VAL A 158 16.44 1.25 -11.12
CA VAL A 158 15.08 0.94 -11.58
C VAL A 158 15.05 1.02 -13.09
N HIS A 159 14.53 -0.03 -13.72
CA HIS A 159 14.21 -0.05 -15.14
C HIS A 159 12.69 -0.01 -15.27
N ASN A 160 12.16 1.20 -15.43
CA ASN A 160 10.73 1.45 -15.59
C ASN A 160 10.19 0.85 -16.90
N HIS A 161 8.89 0.57 -16.90
CA HIS A 161 8.17 0.01 -18.04
C HIS A 161 8.90 -1.18 -18.66
N SER A 162 9.34 -2.13 -17.83
CA SER A 162 10.22 -3.22 -18.27
C SER A 162 9.90 -4.54 -17.58
N TYR A 163 10.33 -5.65 -18.19
CA TYR A 163 10.24 -7.01 -17.67
C TYR A 163 11.44 -7.85 -18.13
N LEU A 164 11.55 -9.07 -17.62
CA LEU A 164 12.55 -10.04 -18.05
C LEU A 164 11.91 -11.03 -19.03
N ASN A 165 12.43 -11.10 -20.25
CA ASN A 165 12.01 -12.14 -21.19
C ASN A 165 12.62 -13.51 -20.85
N ALA A 166 12.26 -14.54 -21.61
CA ALA A 166 12.77 -15.91 -21.43
C ALA A 166 14.31 -16.04 -21.50
N ALA A 167 15.01 -15.06 -22.07
CA ALA A 167 16.47 -15.01 -22.12
C ALA A 167 17.10 -14.21 -20.96
N ASN A 168 16.32 -13.85 -19.93
CA ASN A 168 16.70 -12.96 -18.82
C ASN A 168 17.24 -11.60 -19.28
N LYS A 169 16.76 -11.10 -20.41
CA LYS A 169 17.07 -9.75 -20.88
C LYS A 169 15.96 -8.80 -20.48
N ILE A 170 16.35 -7.60 -20.08
CA ILE A 170 15.41 -6.51 -19.80
C ILE A 170 14.81 -6.06 -21.14
N VAL A 171 13.49 -6.16 -21.25
CA VAL A 171 12.71 -5.74 -22.41
C VAL A 171 11.69 -4.70 -21.96
N ARG A 172 11.47 -3.68 -22.80
CA ARG A 172 10.50 -2.62 -22.50
C ARG A 172 9.08 -3.13 -22.76
N LEU A 173 8.18 -2.90 -21.80
CA LEU A 173 6.74 -3.00 -21.97
C LEU A 173 6.23 -1.84 -22.82
N GLN A 174 5.22 -2.11 -23.64
CA GLN A 174 4.53 -1.05 -24.35
C GLN A 174 3.58 -0.31 -23.41
N GLU A 175 3.51 1.01 -23.59
CA GLU A 175 2.63 1.89 -22.83
C GLU A 175 1.22 1.95 -23.47
N GLY A 176 0.18 2.13 -22.64
CA GLY A 176 -1.23 2.26 -23.06
C GLY A 176 -2.05 0.96 -23.01
N PHE A 177 -3.07 0.87 -23.86
CA PHE A 177 -4.01 -0.26 -23.93
C PHE A 177 -3.49 -1.41 -24.81
N MET A 178 -2.21 -1.74 -24.68
CA MET A 178 -1.61 -2.86 -25.41
C MET A 178 -1.80 -4.17 -24.65
N ASP A 179 -1.65 -5.31 -25.32
CA ASP A 179 -1.65 -6.60 -24.64
C ASP A 179 -0.31 -6.84 -23.91
N ILE A 180 -0.35 -7.64 -22.86
CA ILE A 180 0.86 -8.14 -22.19
C ILE A 180 1.62 -9.03 -23.18
N PRO A 181 2.95 -8.87 -23.35
CA PRO A 181 3.74 -9.73 -24.25
C PRO A 181 3.60 -11.22 -23.93
N ASP A 182 3.57 -12.07 -24.96
CA ASP A 182 3.42 -13.53 -24.81
C ASP A 182 4.57 -14.19 -24.00
N ASP A 183 5.73 -13.55 -23.96
CA ASP A 183 6.92 -13.98 -23.23
C ASP A 183 7.07 -13.32 -21.85
N TYR A 184 6.06 -12.59 -21.37
CA TYR A 184 5.99 -12.08 -20.00
C TYR A 184 5.58 -13.20 -19.02
N ASP A 185 6.49 -13.60 -18.14
CA ASP A 185 6.19 -14.61 -17.12
C ASP A 185 5.68 -13.98 -15.83
N ILE A 186 4.35 -13.92 -15.66
CA ILE A 186 3.72 -13.41 -14.42
C ILE A 186 4.11 -14.25 -13.19
N SER A 187 4.39 -15.54 -13.36
CA SER A 187 4.69 -16.43 -12.22
C SER A 187 6.05 -16.14 -11.57
N ASN A 188 6.96 -15.53 -12.33
CA ASN A 188 8.27 -15.08 -11.86
C ASN A 188 8.29 -13.58 -11.49
N THR A 189 7.12 -12.93 -11.41
CA THR A 189 7.00 -11.52 -11.04
C THR A 189 6.81 -11.35 -9.54
N TYR A 190 7.65 -10.53 -8.92
CA TYR A 190 7.45 -10.10 -7.54
C TYR A 190 6.28 -9.12 -7.45
N ARG A 191 5.36 -9.40 -6.52
CA ARG A 191 4.05 -8.73 -6.41
C ARG A 191 3.93 -7.96 -5.11
N GLU A 192 2.90 -7.11 -5.07
CA GLU A 192 2.45 -6.46 -3.86
C GLU A 192 2.08 -7.46 -2.76
N ARG A 193 2.26 -7.07 -1.49
CA ARG A 193 1.81 -7.85 -0.33
C ARG A 193 0.54 -7.25 0.29
N PRO A 194 -0.39 -8.08 0.79
CA PRO A 194 -1.49 -7.59 1.60
C PRO A 194 -0.96 -6.97 2.89
N PHE A 195 -1.66 -5.96 3.38
CA PHE A 195 -1.28 -5.23 4.58
C PHE A 195 -2.49 -4.97 5.48
N PHE A 196 -2.20 -4.54 6.71
CA PHE A 196 -3.20 -4.10 7.68
C PHE A 196 -3.08 -2.60 7.94
N ASP A 197 -4.22 -1.92 8.04
CA ASP A 197 -4.26 -0.54 8.52
C ASP A 197 -4.40 -0.51 10.05
N CYS A 198 -3.61 0.34 10.68
CA CYS A 198 -3.73 0.69 12.09
C CYS A 198 -3.95 2.21 12.18
N TYR A 199 -5.18 2.60 12.51
CA TYR A 199 -5.48 4.01 12.72
C TYR A 199 -5.00 4.46 14.11
N VAL A 200 -4.23 5.54 14.12
CA VAL A 200 -3.68 6.16 15.31
C VAL A 200 -3.89 7.66 15.24
N ASP A 201 -3.93 8.31 16.39
CA ASP A 201 -3.86 9.78 16.44
C ASP A 201 -2.40 10.17 16.20
N LEU A 202 -2.10 10.68 15.00
CA LEU A 202 -0.74 11.08 14.58
C LEU A 202 -0.36 12.50 15.06
N ASN A 203 -1.31 13.24 15.63
CA ASN A 203 -1.13 14.60 16.14
C ASN A 203 -1.05 14.67 17.67
#